data_AF-A0A1I8H506-F1
#
_entry.id   AF-A0A1I8H506-F1
#
_cell.length_a   1.000
_cell.length_b   1.000
_cell.length_c   1.000
_cell.angle_alpha   90.00
_cell.angle_beta   90.00
_cell.angle_gamma   90.00
#
_symmetry.space_group_name_H-M   'P 1'
#
loop_
_entity.id
_entity.type
_entity.pdbx_description
1 polymer ?
#
loop_
_entity_poly.entity_id
_entity_poly.type
_entity_poly.pdbx_seq_one_letter_code
_entity_poly.pdbx_strand_id
1 'polypeptide(L)'
;MVAADIFEKFRKFQQVTYTGVEDFSDRLNFQVTVVLLLACCTTVTLKTYVLSPVACYIPNEVGSHSGQEQYVNNYCWTEGTFAVPLSEFHIDNTLKDPIAKYEDRRIIYYQWVPFVLGLQSLLFYLPKVLWSMMSYNRAGTDVGHIIRAANDAVTSDSEKHAKLVQHVCKRLEQMLFQNEKLERSEHSGVRLLGWRMEALY
;
A
#
# COMPACT_ATOMS: atom_id res chain seq x y z
N MET A 1 -12.15 -20.92 -1.40
CA MET A 1 -10.74 -21.25 -1.70
C MET A 1 -9.85 -20.01 -1.58
N VAL A 2 -10.06 -18.94 -2.35
CA VAL A 2 -9.24 -17.71 -2.30
C VAL A 2 -9.17 -17.05 -0.91
N ALA A 3 -10.29 -16.96 -0.17
CA ALA A 3 -10.30 -16.37 1.17
C ALA A 3 -9.48 -17.18 2.20
N ALA A 4 -9.42 -18.51 2.04
CA ALA A 4 -8.62 -19.38 2.90
C ALA A 4 -7.13 -19.24 2.57
N ASP A 5 -6.76 -19.09 1.29
CA ASP A 5 -5.37 -18.79 0.89
C ASP A 5 -4.91 -17.42 1.36
N ILE A 6 -5.81 -16.41 1.35
CA ILE A 6 -5.54 -15.09 1.90
C ILE A 6 -5.36 -15.19 3.42
N PHE A 7 -6.22 -15.92 4.12
CA PHE A 7 -6.10 -16.14 5.57
C PHE A 7 -4.86 -16.95 5.94
N GLU A 8 -4.48 -17.95 5.14
CA GLU A 8 -3.29 -18.76 5.37
C GLU A 8 -2.02 -17.95 5.09
N LYS A 9 -2.02 -17.11 4.05
CA LYS A 9 -0.96 -16.12 3.83
C LYS A 9 -0.90 -15.12 4.98
N PHE A 10 -2.03 -14.62 5.47
CA PHE A 10 -2.09 -13.72 6.62
C PHE A 10 -1.59 -14.39 7.92
N ARG A 11 -1.85 -15.69 8.11
CA ARG A 11 -1.38 -16.48 9.24
C ARG A 11 0.13 -16.76 9.15
N LYS A 12 0.63 -17.14 7.97
CA LYS A 12 2.08 -17.25 7.69
C LYS A 12 2.79 -15.90 7.81
N PHE A 13 2.10 -14.80 7.51
CA PHE A 13 2.59 -13.44 7.64
C PHE A 13 2.71 -13.00 9.11
N GLN A 14 1.81 -13.43 9.99
CA GLN A 14 2.03 -13.34 11.44
C GLN A 14 3.15 -14.28 11.93
N GLN A 15 3.36 -15.43 11.30
CA GLN A 15 4.37 -16.41 11.75
C GLN A 15 5.83 -16.00 11.44
N VAL A 16 6.06 -15.02 10.57
CA VAL A 16 7.37 -14.33 10.41
C VAL A 16 7.56 -13.20 11.45
N THR A 17 6.67 -13.12 12.45
CA THR A 17 6.69 -12.16 13.55
C THR A 17 7.20 -12.82 14.83
N TYR A 18 8.47 -13.21 14.85
CA TYR A 18 9.18 -13.42 16.12
C TYR A 18 10.64 -13.00 15.90
N THR A 19 11.03 -11.91 16.58
CA THR A 19 12.33 -11.21 16.52
C THR A 19 12.70 -10.58 15.16
N GLY A 20 12.51 -9.28 15.01
CA GLY A 20 13.02 -8.50 13.88
C GLY A 20 13.23 -7.05 14.29
N VAL A 21 14.06 -6.32 13.53
CA VAL A 21 14.44 -4.89 13.75
C VAL A 21 13.24 -3.95 13.87
N GLU A 22 12.07 -4.36 13.38
CA GLU A 22 10.95 -3.46 13.17
C GLU A 22 10.08 -3.29 14.41
N ASP A 23 9.85 -2.03 14.74
CA ASP A 23 9.05 -1.61 15.88
C ASP A 23 7.58 -1.94 15.69
N PHE A 24 6.83 -1.91 16.79
CA PHE A 24 5.38 -2.12 16.75
C PHE A 24 4.67 -1.09 15.85
N SER A 25 5.13 0.17 15.89
CA SER A 25 4.58 1.25 15.07
C SER A 25 4.72 0.97 13.58
N ASP A 26 5.88 0.47 13.15
CA ASP A 26 6.13 0.14 11.74
C ASP A 26 5.17 -0.97 11.30
N ARG A 27 5.02 -2.00 12.12
CA ARG A 27 4.11 -3.13 11.85
C ARG A 27 2.67 -2.66 11.67
N LEU A 28 2.17 -1.76 12.51
CA LEU A 28 0.82 -1.22 12.30
C LEU A 28 0.67 -0.51 10.94
N ASN A 29 1.70 0.21 10.51
CA ASN A 29 1.68 1.02 9.30
C ASN A 29 1.79 0.19 8.01
N PHE A 30 2.90 -0.52 7.79
CA PHE A 30 3.11 -1.25 6.52
C PHE A 30 2.38 -2.60 6.49
N GLN A 31 2.01 -3.15 7.65
CA GLN A 31 1.44 -4.49 7.76
C GLN A 31 -0.08 -4.44 7.92
N VAL A 32 -0.55 -3.87 9.03
CA VAL A 32 -1.98 -3.89 9.39
C VAL A 32 -2.78 -2.97 8.48
N THR A 33 -2.31 -1.73 8.30
CA THR A 33 -3.01 -0.73 7.48
C THR A 33 -3.11 -1.18 6.02
N VAL A 34 -2.02 -1.72 5.44
CA VAL A 34 -2.02 -2.22 4.06
C VAL A 34 -3.02 -3.36 3.87
N VAL A 35 -3.06 -4.35 4.78
CA VAL A 35 -4.03 -5.45 4.68
C VAL A 35 -5.46 -4.96 4.83
N LEU A 36 -5.72 -4.04 5.76
CA LEU A 36 -7.04 -3.45 5.95
C LEU A 36 -7.50 -2.71 4.68
N LEU A 37 -6.62 -1.87 4.11
CA LEU A 37 -6.91 -1.13 2.88
C LEU A 37 -7.16 -2.08 1.69
N LEU A 38 -6.40 -3.17 1.56
CA LEU A 38 -6.61 -4.18 0.52
C LEU A 38 -7.93 -4.94 0.69
N ALA A 39 -8.33 -5.24 1.93
CA ALA A 39 -9.62 -5.86 2.21
C ALA A 39 -10.79 -4.93 1.85
N CYS A 40 -10.69 -3.64 2.22
CA CYS A 40 -11.66 -2.62 1.83
C CYS A 40 -11.70 -2.44 0.30
N CYS A 41 -10.55 -2.35 -0.35
CA CYS A 41 -10.43 -2.23 -1.81
C CYS A 41 -11.09 -3.42 -2.52
N THR A 42 -10.84 -4.64 -2.05
CA THR A 42 -11.45 -5.85 -2.61
C THR A 42 -12.97 -5.85 -2.44
N THR A 43 -13.46 -5.45 -1.27
CA THR A 43 -14.90 -5.39 -0.98
C THR A 43 -15.61 -4.36 -1.86
N VAL A 44 -15.04 -3.17 -2.01
CA VAL A 44 -15.58 -2.12 -2.88
C VAL A 44 -15.52 -2.56 -4.34
N THR A 45 -14.39 -3.11 -4.80
CA THR A 45 -14.24 -3.62 -6.18
C THR A 45 -15.28 -4.69 -6.50
N LEU A 46 -15.54 -5.61 -5.57
CA LEU A 46 -16.58 -6.63 -5.74
C LEU A 46 -17.95 -5.97 -5.91
N LYS A 47 -18.28 -4.98 -5.08
CA LYS A 47 -19.53 -4.22 -5.18
C LYS A 47 -19.66 -3.44 -6.48
N THR A 48 -18.57 -2.87 -6.97
CA THR A 48 -18.59 -1.99 -8.14
C THR A 48 -18.62 -2.74 -9.47
N TYR A 49 -17.91 -3.87 -9.58
CA TYR A 49 -17.73 -4.57 -10.86
C TYR A 49 -18.51 -5.88 -10.99
N VAL A 50 -18.78 -6.58 -9.87
CA VAL A 50 -19.46 -7.88 -9.89
C VAL A 50 -20.93 -7.74 -9.51
N LEU A 51 -21.23 -6.84 -8.57
CA LEU A 51 -22.59 -6.50 -8.21
C LEU A 51 -23.04 -5.21 -8.93
N SER A 52 -24.30 -4.85 -8.74
CA SER A 52 -24.87 -3.59 -9.24
C SER A 52 -24.41 -2.42 -8.35
N PRO A 53 -23.64 -1.46 -8.88
CA PRO A 53 -23.15 -0.32 -8.09
C PRO A 53 -24.26 0.69 -7.77
N VAL A 54 -25.29 0.76 -8.61
CA VAL A 54 -26.45 1.64 -8.45
C VAL A 54 -27.70 0.91 -8.96
N ALA A 55 -28.85 1.20 -8.35
CA ALA A 55 -30.16 0.73 -8.78
C ALA A 55 -31.07 1.95 -8.96
N CYS A 56 -31.48 2.21 -10.19
CA CYS A 56 -32.32 3.34 -10.56
C CYS A 56 -33.79 2.91 -10.59
N TYR A 57 -34.66 3.79 -10.09
CA TYR A 57 -36.11 3.61 -10.25
C TYR A 57 -36.53 4.13 -11.62
N ILE A 58 -37.21 3.28 -12.40
CA ILE A 58 -37.68 3.61 -13.75
C ILE A 58 -39.20 3.37 -13.79
N PRO A 59 -40.01 4.32 -14.29
CA PRO A 59 -41.44 4.12 -14.40
C PRO A 59 -41.79 2.99 -15.38
N ASN A 60 -42.84 2.22 -15.05
CA ASN A 60 -43.22 1.00 -15.78
C ASN A 60 -43.51 1.20 -17.28
N GLU A 61 -43.92 2.41 -17.67
CA GLU A 61 -44.19 2.77 -19.08
C GLU A 61 -42.92 2.67 -19.96
N VAL A 62 -41.75 2.94 -19.37
CA VAL A 62 -40.45 2.94 -20.04
C VAL A 62 -39.55 1.80 -19.55
N GLY A 63 -39.91 1.10 -18.47
CA GLY A 63 -39.11 0.02 -17.88
C GLY A 63 -39.47 -1.38 -18.36
N SER A 64 -40.52 -1.54 -19.18
CA SER A 64 -41.06 -2.86 -19.54
C SER A 64 -40.25 -3.63 -20.59
N HIS A 65 -39.28 -3.02 -21.29
CA HIS A 65 -38.44 -3.74 -22.25
C HIS A 65 -37.17 -4.30 -21.62
N SER A 66 -36.85 -5.55 -21.97
CA SER A 66 -35.65 -6.25 -21.50
C SER A 66 -34.37 -5.46 -21.81
N GLY A 67 -33.61 -5.11 -20.77
CA GLY A 67 -32.28 -4.49 -20.89
C GLY A 67 -32.22 -2.97 -20.69
N GLN A 68 -33.36 -2.25 -20.69
CA GLN A 68 -33.38 -0.80 -20.44
C GLN A 68 -32.94 -0.46 -19.02
N GLU A 69 -33.29 -1.29 -18.04
CA GLU A 69 -32.86 -1.14 -16.65
C GLU A 69 -31.33 -1.15 -16.51
N GLN A 70 -30.66 -2.10 -17.17
CA GLN A 70 -29.21 -2.19 -17.15
C GLN A 70 -28.55 -1.00 -17.85
N TYR A 71 -29.12 -0.53 -18.96
CA TYR A 71 -28.65 0.67 -19.65
C TYR A 71 -28.73 1.91 -18.75
N VAL A 72 -29.88 2.15 -18.13
CA VAL A 72 -30.09 3.31 -17.25
C VAL A 72 -29.18 3.24 -16.03
N ASN A 73 -29.05 2.06 -15.39
CA ASN A 73 -28.14 1.88 -14.26
C ASN A 73 -26.69 2.20 -14.66
N ASN A 74 -26.23 1.72 -15.82
CA ASN A 74 -24.87 1.99 -16.31
C ASN A 74 -24.67 3.45 -16.68
N TYR A 75 -25.69 4.08 -17.28
CA TYR A 75 -25.67 5.50 -17.63
C TYR A 75 -25.57 6.37 -16.37
N CYS A 76 -26.45 6.16 -15.38
CA CYS A 76 -26.41 6.85 -14.10
C CYS A 76 -25.12 6.59 -13.32
N TRP A 77 -24.56 5.39 -13.41
CA TRP A 77 -23.27 5.10 -12.81
C TRP A 77 -22.13 5.90 -13.47
N THR A 78 -22.12 5.99 -14.80
CA THR A 78 -21.03 6.61 -15.58
C THR A 78 -21.07 8.14 -15.51
N GLU A 79 -22.25 8.73 -15.68
CA GLU A 79 -22.47 10.18 -15.57
C GLU A 79 -22.45 10.67 -14.11
N GLY A 80 -22.65 9.78 -13.13
CA GLY A 80 -22.76 10.15 -11.73
C GLY A 80 -24.17 10.60 -11.35
N THR A 81 -24.33 10.95 -10.07
CA THR A 81 -25.64 11.24 -9.47
C THR A 81 -25.67 12.59 -8.79
N PHE A 82 -26.86 13.16 -8.55
CA PHE A 82 -27.01 14.46 -7.90
C PHE A 82 -27.72 14.29 -6.56
N ALA A 83 -27.16 14.83 -5.48
CA ALA A 83 -27.82 14.82 -4.16
C ALA A 83 -28.72 16.06 -4.00
N VAL A 84 -29.96 15.96 -4.47
CA VAL A 84 -30.95 17.04 -4.41
C VAL A 84 -32.23 16.56 -3.71
N PRO A 85 -32.75 17.30 -2.72
CA PRO A 85 -34.05 17.00 -2.13
C PRO A 85 -35.18 17.11 -3.17
N LEU A 86 -36.17 16.22 -3.10
CA LEU A 86 -37.29 16.21 -4.06
C LEU A 86 -38.09 17.53 -4.10
N SER A 87 -38.13 18.28 -3.00
CA SER A 87 -38.78 19.60 -2.94
C SER A 87 -38.06 20.70 -3.71
N GLU A 88 -36.74 20.56 -3.91
CA GLU A 88 -35.89 21.53 -4.61
C GLU A 88 -35.63 21.12 -6.07
N PHE A 89 -35.95 19.87 -6.43
CA PHE A 89 -35.72 19.34 -7.76
C PHE A 89 -36.78 19.84 -8.75
N HIS A 90 -36.38 20.74 -9.63
CA HIS A 90 -37.18 21.21 -10.76
C HIS A 90 -36.34 21.29 -12.02
N ILE A 91 -36.82 20.67 -13.10
CA ILE A 91 -36.21 20.74 -14.43
C ILE A 91 -36.98 21.79 -15.23
N ASP A 92 -36.34 22.91 -15.54
CA ASP A 92 -36.91 23.95 -16.40
C ASP A 92 -36.48 23.72 -17.85
N ASN A 93 -37.35 23.11 -18.64
CA ASN A 93 -37.09 22.78 -20.05
C ASN A 93 -36.92 24.00 -20.96
N THR A 94 -37.11 25.23 -20.47
CA THR A 94 -36.89 26.46 -21.25
C THR A 94 -35.42 26.88 -21.28
N LEU A 95 -34.61 26.40 -20.33
CA LEU A 95 -33.18 26.66 -20.26
C LEU A 95 -32.41 25.76 -21.24
N LYS A 96 -31.35 26.31 -21.84
CA LYS A 96 -30.43 25.55 -22.71
C LYS A 96 -29.74 24.40 -21.98
N ASP A 97 -29.46 24.59 -20.68
CA ASP A 97 -28.93 23.55 -19.79
C ASP A 97 -29.68 23.60 -18.46
N PRO A 98 -30.72 22.77 -18.28
CA PRO A 98 -31.52 22.74 -17.06
C PRO A 98 -30.79 22.09 -15.87
N ILE A 99 -29.69 21.38 -16.10
CA ILE A 99 -29.00 20.58 -15.09
C ILE A 99 -27.83 21.37 -14.46
N ALA A 100 -27.30 22.39 -15.16
CA ALA A 100 -26.22 23.24 -14.69
C ALA A 100 -26.42 23.80 -13.26
N LYS A 101 -27.66 24.06 -12.84
CA LYS A 101 -27.99 24.53 -11.48
C LYS A 101 -27.58 23.53 -10.38
N TYR A 102 -27.50 22.25 -10.71
CA TYR A 102 -27.24 21.17 -9.77
C TYR A 102 -25.80 20.63 -9.86
N GLU A 103 -24.95 21.17 -10.74
CA GLU A 103 -23.60 20.65 -10.98
C GLU A 103 -22.73 20.63 -9.72
N ASP A 104 -22.87 21.63 -8.85
CA ASP A 104 -22.17 21.69 -7.55
C ASP A 104 -22.55 20.54 -6.60
N ARG A 105 -23.69 19.89 -6.83
CA ARG A 105 -24.21 18.76 -6.03
C ARG A 105 -23.98 17.41 -6.72
N ARG A 106 -23.20 17.38 -7.80
CA ARG A 106 -22.87 16.16 -8.56
C ARG A 106 -21.88 15.29 -7.79
N ILE A 107 -22.15 13.99 -7.77
CA ILE A 107 -21.40 12.96 -7.06
C ILE A 107 -20.84 11.97 -8.09
N ILE A 108 -19.52 12.01 -8.27
CA ILE A 108 -18.77 11.15 -9.20
C ILE A 108 -17.67 10.35 -8.48
N TYR A 109 -17.35 10.69 -7.22
CA TYR A 109 -16.18 10.13 -6.53
C TYR A 109 -16.26 8.62 -6.26
N TYR A 110 -17.46 8.01 -6.22
CA TYR A 110 -17.63 6.58 -5.95
C TYR A 110 -16.88 5.68 -6.95
N GLN A 111 -16.73 6.13 -8.19
CA GLN A 111 -15.98 5.42 -9.23
C GLN A 111 -14.48 5.33 -8.89
N TRP A 112 -13.94 6.34 -8.20
CA TRP A 112 -12.51 6.47 -7.91
C TRP A 112 -12.08 5.79 -6.61
N VAL A 113 -13.02 5.52 -5.70
CA VAL A 113 -12.76 4.90 -4.40
C VAL A 113 -11.87 3.64 -4.48
N PRO A 114 -12.16 2.61 -5.32
CA PRO A 114 -11.32 1.41 -5.36
C PRO A 114 -9.88 1.72 -5.82
N PHE A 115 -9.69 2.64 -6.78
CA PHE A 115 -8.37 3.03 -7.25
C PHE A 115 -7.57 3.77 -6.19
N VAL A 116 -8.21 4.70 -5.46
CA VAL A 116 -7.58 5.45 -4.37
C VAL A 116 -7.20 4.52 -3.22
N LEU A 117 -8.07 3.57 -2.82
CA LEU A 117 -7.74 2.59 -1.78
C LEU A 117 -6.56 1.69 -2.19
N GLY A 118 -6.53 1.25 -3.46
CA GLY A 118 -5.40 0.51 -4.02
C GLY A 118 -4.10 1.32 -3.96
N LEU A 119 -4.12 2.57 -4.41
CA LEU A 119 -2.97 3.46 -4.37
C LEU A 119 -2.51 3.73 -2.93
N GLN A 120 -3.43 3.98 -2.00
CA GLN A 120 -3.11 4.17 -0.59
C GLN A 120 -2.39 2.94 -0.03
N SER A 121 -2.89 1.73 -0.31
CA SER A 121 -2.24 0.49 0.15
C SER A 121 -0.79 0.37 -0.36
N LEU A 122 -0.52 0.79 -1.60
CA LEU A 122 0.83 0.82 -2.17
C LEU A 122 1.71 1.86 -1.47
N LEU A 123 1.19 3.07 -1.23
CA LEU A 123 1.92 4.16 -0.57
C LEU A 123 2.29 3.81 0.88
N PHE A 124 1.41 3.12 1.61
CA PHE A 124 1.72 2.64 2.97
C PHE A 124 2.77 1.52 2.98
N TYR A 125 2.90 0.74 1.91
CA TYR A 125 3.94 -0.28 1.79
C TYR A 125 5.30 0.29 1.32
N LEU A 126 5.30 1.45 0.66
CA LEU A 126 6.47 2.05 0.05
C LEU A 126 7.61 2.35 1.04
N PRO A 127 7.40 2.91 2.24
CA PRO A 127 8.46 3.15 3.22
C PRO A 127 9.23 1.88 3.59
N LYS A 128 8.53 0.75 3.71
CA LYS A 128 9.13 -0.57 4.02
C LYS A 128 10.03 -1.05 2.89
N VAL A 129 9.60 -0.87 1.64
CA VAL A 129 10.39 -1.22 0.46
C VAL A 129 11.64 -0.35 0.37
N LEU A 130 11.49 0.97 0.56
CA LEU A 130 12.62 1.89 0.56
C LEU A 130 13.61 1.56 1.68
N TRP A 131 13.14 1.30 2.89
CA TRP A 131 13.98 0.87 4.00
C TRP A 131 14.75 -0.40 3.66
N SER A 132 14.07 -1.42 3.12
CA SER A 132 14.71 -2.67 2.71
C SER A 132 15.73 -2.49 1.58
N MET A 133 15.45 -1.61 0.61
CA MET A 133 16.37 -1.31 -0.49
C MET A 133 17.59 -0.55 0.02
N MET A 134 17.40 0.44 0.88
CA MET A 134 18.49 1.19 1.51
C MET A 134 19.35 0.31 2.40
N SER A 135 18.74 -0.55 3.23
CA SER A 135 19.48 -1.47 4.10
C SER A 135 20.29 -2.47 3.28
N TYR A 136 19.75 -2.96 2.17
CA TYR A 136 20.48 -3.86 1.28
C TYR A 136 21.70 -3.17 0.64
N ASN A 137 21.51 -1.97 0.09
CA ASN A 137 22.58 -1.25 -0.61
C ASN A 137 23.69 -0.74 0.31
N ARG A 138 23.35 -0.29 1.53
CA ARG A 138 24.36 0.21 2.49
C ARG A 138 25.01 -0.91 3.30
N ALA A 139 24.22 -1.85 3.81
CA ALA A 139 24.70 -2.85 4.76
C ALA A 139 25.16 -4.16 4.10
N GLY A 140 24.87 -4.37 2.81
CA GLY A 140 25.34 -5.52 2.02
C GLY A 140 24.85 -6.89 2.49
N THR A 141 23.98 -6.94 3.50
CA THR A 141 23.43 -8.16 4.11
C THR A 141 22.09 -7.83 4.78
N ASP A 142 21.14 -8.75 4.71
CA ASP A 142 19.86 -8.64 5.41
C ASP A 142 20.08 -8.74 6.92
N VAL A 143 19.99 -7.60 7.62
CA VAL A 143 20.03 -7.52 9.09
C VAL A 143 18.99 -8.45 9.72
N GLY A 144 17.86 -8.67 9.05
CA GLY A 144 16.83 -9.61 9.46
C GLY A 144 17.33 -11.07 9.49
N HIS A 145 18.22 -11.46 8.59
CA HIS A 145 18.81 -12.80 8.59
C HIS A 145 19.74 -13.01 9.80
N ILE A 146 20.51 -11.98 10.19
CA ILE A 146 21.40 -12.06 11.35
C ILE A 146 20.58 -12.23 12.64
N ILE A 147 19.49 -11.49 12.78
CA ILE A 147 18.61 -11.59 13.95
C ILE A 147 17.91 -12.94 14.01
N ARG A 148 17.43 -13.47 12.88
CA ARG A 148 16.87 -14.83 12.83
C ARG A 148 17.90 -15.88 13.21
N ALA A 149 19.11 -15.81 12.63
CA ALA A 149 20.18 -16.74 12.98
C ALA A 149 20.58 -16.65 14.46
N ALA A 150 20.54 -15.45 15.04
CA ALA A 150 20.78 -15.25 16.47
C ALA A 150 19.66 -15.83 17.34
N ASN A 151 18.40 -15.65 16.97
CA ASN A 151 17.26 -16.23 17.69
C ASN A 151 17.23 -17.77 17.57
N ASP A 152 17.48 -18.30 16.38
CA ASP A 152 17.62 -19.74 16.14
C ASP A 152 18.75 -20.32 16.99
N ALA A 153 19.86 -19.58 17.16
CA ALA A 153 20.95 -19.99 18.02
C ALA A 153 20.45 -20.22 19.46
N VAL A 154 19.67 -19.29 20.02
CA VAL A 154 19.14 -19.37 21.40
C VAL A 154 18.30 -20.64 21.62
N THR A 155 17.56 -21.07 20.61
CA THR A 155 16.68 -22.25 20.69
C THR A 155 17.33 -23.58 20.29
N SER A 156 18.59 -23.56 19.85
CA SER A 156 19.26 -24.72 19.24
C SER A 156 20.15 -25.50 20.22
N ASP A 157 20.36 -26.80 19.93
CA ASP A 157 21.24 -27.69 20.71
C ASP A 157 22.69 -27.19 20.78
N SER A 158 23.43 -27.58 21.81
CA SER A 158 24.78 -27.07 22.14
C SER A 158 25.79 -27.07 20.98
N GLU A 159 25.74 -28.06 20.08
CA GLU A 159 26.64 -28.13 18.91
C GLU A 159 26.23 -27.16 17.78
N LYS A 160 24.92 -26.96 17.57
CA LYS A 160 24.38 -26.05 16.55
C LYS A 160 24.48 -24.60 17.01
N HIS A 161 24.28 -24.35 18.30
CA HIS A 161 24.41 -23.04 18.93
C HIS A 161 25.80 -22.43 18.66
N ALA A 162 26.88 -23.19 18.90
CA ALA A 162 28.24 -22.70 18.67
C ALA A 162 28.51 -22.31 17.20
N LYS A 163 28.00 -23.11 16.24
CA LYS A 163 28.14 -22.83 14.80
C LYS A 163 27.35 -21.59 14.39
N LEU A 164 26.12 -21.42 14.90
CA LEU A 164 25.27 -20.26 14.62
C LEU A 164 25.83 -18.97 15.21
N VAL A 165 26.32 -19.01 16.45
CA VAL A 165 26.98 -17.85 17.09
C VAL A 165 28.22 -17.43 16.32
N GLN A 166 29.08 -18.37 15.90
CA GLN A 166 30.24 -18.05 15.06
C GLN A 166 29.83 -17.41 13.72
N HIS A 167 28.77 -17.91 13.09
CA HIS A 167 28.24 -17.35 11.86
C HIS A 167 27.75 -15.91 12.04
N VAL A 168 27.03 -15.64 13.14
CA VAL A 168 26.54 -14.29 13.50
C VAL A 168 27.72 -13.33 13.77
N CYS A 169 28.69 -13.73 14.59
CA CYS A 169 29.86 -12.90 14.90
C CYS A 169 30.65 -12.54 13.64
N LYS A 170 30.92 -13.52 12.78
CA LYS A 170 31.66 -13.30 11.52
C LYS A 170 30.94 -12.32 10.59
N ARG A 171 29.60 -12.35 10.56
CA ARG A 171 28.82 -11.40 9.78
C ARG A 171 28.84 -9.99 10.37
N LEU A 172 28.70 -9.85 11.68
CA LEU A 172 28.81 -8.56 12.35
C LEU A 172 30.17 -7.91 12.13
N GLU A 173 31.25 -8.70 12.21
CA GLU A 173 32.61 -8.23 11.95
C GLU A 173 32.77 -7.71 10.51
N GLN A 174 32.25 -8.43 9.51
CA GLN A 174 32.27 -7.98 8.12
C GLN A 174 31.53 -6.65 7.90
N MET A 175 30.42 -6.43 8.62
CA MET A 175 29.65 -5.18 8.54
C MET A 175 30.42 -4.01 9.17
N LEU A 176 31.08 -4.22 10.31
CA LEU A 176 31.93 -3.21 10.95
C LEU A 176 33.07 -2.78 10.02
N PHE A 177 33.77 -3.74 9.41
CA PHE A 177 34.84 -3.44 8.45
C PHE A 177 34.36 -2.68 7.21
N GLN A 178 33.17 -3.00 6.69
CA GLN A 178 32.58 -2.26 5.57
C GLN A 178 32.28 -0.81 5.95
N ASN A 179 31.73 -0.57 7.15
CA ASN A 179 31.46 0.78 7.63
C ASN A 179 32.73 1.61 7.82
N GLU A 180 33.78 1.06 8.46
CA GLU A 180 35.06 1.76 8.60
C GLU A 180 35.67 2.14 7.23
N LYS A 181 35.53 1.27 6.24
CA LYS A 181 36.02 1.54 4.88
C LYS A 181 35.22 2.65 4.19
N LEU A 182 33.90 2.70 4.39
CA LEU A 182 33.04 3.77 3.89
C LEU A 182 33.40 5.11 4.53
N GLU A 183 33.54 5.16 5.86
CA GLU A 183 33.93 6.38 6.58
C GLU A 183 35.31 6.89 6.13
N ARG A 184 36.28 5.98 5.94
CA ARG A 184 37.62 6.35 5.46
C ARG A 184 37.58 6.89 4.02
N SER A 185 36.75 6.30 3.15
CA SER A 185 36.56 6.79 1.77
C SER A 185 35.87 8.16 1.75
N GLU A 186 34.89 8.40 2.62
CA GLU A 186 34.20 9.69 2.73
C GLU A 186 35.15 10.80 3.21
N HIS A 187 35.97 10.54 4.23
CA HIS A 187 37.01 11.47 4.68
C HIS A 187 38.07 11.77 3.62
N SER A 188 38.47 10.78 2.80
CA SER A 188 39.38 11.01 1.67
C SER A 188 38.72 11.83 0.56
N GLY A 189 37.43 11.59 0.27
CA GLY A 189 36.65 12.37 -0.71
C GLY A 189 36.44 13.82 -0.30
N VAL A 190 36.11 14.07 0.97
CA VAL A 190 35.96 15.43 1.54
C VAL A 190 37.29 16.17 1.54
N ARG A 191 38.41 15.50 1.88
CA ARG A 191 39.74 16.09 1.73
C ARG A 191 40.00 16.48 0.27
N LEU A 192 39.83 15.57 -0.68
CA LEU A 192 40.04 15.84 -2.12
C LEU A 192 39.16 16.99 -2.66
N LEU A 193 37.92 17.13 -2.18
CA LEU A 193 37.05 18.26 -2.52
C LEU A 193 37.54 19.59 -1.89
N GLY A 194 38.04 19.55 -0.65
CA GLY A 194 38.68 20.71 0.00
C GLY A 194 39.93 21.19 -0.76
N TRP A 195 40.82 20.28 -1.13
CA TRP A 195 42.01 20.60 -1.95
C TRP A 195 41.64 21.17 -3.33
N ARG A 196 40.51 20.77 -3.92
CA ARG A 196 40.03 21.32 -5.21
C ARG A 196 39.40 22.71 -5.07
N MET A 197 38.80 23.05 -3.94
CA MET A 197 38.27 24.41 -3.69
C MET A 197 39.37 25.41 -3.35
N GLU A 198 40.41 25.01 -2.61
CA GLU A 198 41.58 25.86 -2.33
C GLU A 198 42.42 26.16 -3.56
N ALA A 199 42.41 25.28 -4.58
CA ALA A 199 43.11 25.50 -5.85
C ALA A 199 42.34 26.39 -6.86
N LEU A 200 41.11 26.81 -6.54
CA LEU A 200 40.24 27.64 -7.38
C LEU A 200 40.08 29.09 -6.86
N TYR A 201 40.83 29.46 -5.82
CA TYR A 201 40.92 30.81 -5.26
C TYR A 201 42.38 31.30 -5.33
#